data_AF-A0A2C9JYJ8-F1
#
_entry.id   AF-A0A2C9JYJ8-F1
#
_cell.length_a   1.000
_cell.length_b   1.000
_cell.length_c   1.000
_cell.angle_alpha   90.00
_cell.angle_beta   90.00
_cell.angle_gamma   90.00
#
_symmetry.space_group_name_H-M   'P 1'
#
loop_
_entity.id
_entity.type
_entity.pdbx_description
1 polymer ?
#
loop_
_entity_poly.entity_id
_entity_poly.type
_entity_poly.pdbx_seq_one_letter_code
_entity_poly.pdbx_strand_id
1 'polypeptide(L)'
;MDVRRCLFSARIMASEEIQAISVTDVYDQAAGIAHEFDKLIQNYGNDSVTELMPRVIRSLELLETLASRYEHDVEEINQLRYRVEKLETEKTEKAQERAKFDQELEAIEENWQSEVKELLEVVNRLQDENKRLKDNARSEKHAAVAEFAAKRIEAEEEEIKVLTKLKETVDKQREEIRAMKRELGQKGVDCDALQAQLERIAKVNADLRRKNSTHKKQARALIEEKVDLETQLHTKDAEVEHIKKIMVEQEKYDEQRAAVKAVVEASKSIEEEEESGETCNEPIKQQISKATTTTSATETEHVMSPGSPGFDLEGKLVIDLKDPNRPRFTLHELRQVLMERNELKTRLIEVEDELAHYKPRYVLALVFKISWAASSYI
;
A
#
# COMPACT_ATOMS: atom_id res chain seq x y z
N MET A 1 36.25 43.56 -93.29
CA MET A 1 37.23 42.49 -92.94
C MET A 1 38.16 42.93 -91.80
N ASP A 2 37.66 43.66 -90.82
CA ASP A 2 38.43 44.82 -90.35
C ASP A 2 39.23 44.53 -89.07
N VAL A 3 38.77 43.56 -88.26
CA VAL A 3 39.55 43.01 -87.14
C VAL A 3 40.91 42.49 -87.61
N ARG A 4 40.99 41.85 -88.79
CA ARG A 4 42.27 41.38 -89.34
C ARG A 4 43.16 42.51 -89.85
N ARG A 5 42.59 43.60 -90.40
CA ARG A 5 43.36 44.81 -90.75
C ARG A 5 43.87 45.53 -89.50
N CYS A 6 43.03 45.68 -88.48
CA CYS A 6 43.39 46.31 -87.21
C CYS A 6 44.50 45.52 -86.50
N LEU A 7 44.36 44.19 -86.39
CA LEU A 7 45.42 43.32 -85.85
C LEU A 7 46.70 43.34 -86.69
N PHE A 8 46.62 43.48 -88.01
CA PHE A 8 47.82 43.59 -88.86
C PHE A 8 48.51 44.95 -88.68
N SER A 9 47.75 46.04 -88.60
CA SER A 9 48.27 47.39 -88.32
C SER A 9 48.90 47.47 -86.93
N ALA A 10 48.19 47.00 -85.89
CA ALA A 10 48.70 46.95 -84.53
C ALA A 10 49.93 46.02 -84.40
N ARG A 11 49.99 44.93 -85.18
CA ARG A 11 51.16 44.05 -85.23
C ARG A 11 52.36 44.71 -85.92
N ILE A 12 52.15 45.51 -86.97
CA ILE A 12 53.21 46.30 -87.61
C ILE A 12 53.77 47.31 -86.59
N MET A 13 52.89 48.11 -85.97
CA MET A 13 53.27 49.11 -84.96
C MET A 13 53.87 48.51 -83.67
N ALA A 14 53.76 47.19 -83.47
CA ALA A 14 54.39 46.44 -82.37
C ALA A 14 55.56 45.54 -82.85
N SER A 15 56.00 45.69 -84.11
CA SER A 15 57.11 44.91 -84.70
C SER A 15 58.22 45.77 -85.29
N GLU A 16 57.92 47.02 -85.64
CA GLU A 16 58.94 48.02 -85.90
C GLU A 16 59.28 48.72 -84.57
N GLU A 17 60.54 48.64 -84.16
CA GLU A 17 61.12 49.58 -83.20
C GLU A 17 61.24 50.94 -83.90
N ILE A 18 60.10 51.59 -84.12
CA ILE A 18 60.06 53.00 -84.50
C ILE A 18 60.68 53.75 -83.33
N GLN A 19 61.95 54.14 -83.50
CA GLN A 19 62.66 55.00 -82.58
C GLN A 19 61.76 56.19 -82.27
N ALA A 20 61.47 56.42 -80.98
CA ALA A 20 60.47 57.38 -80.55
C ALA A 20 60.94 58.81 -80.85
N ILE A 21 60.63 59.31 -82.05
CA ILE A 21 60.95 60.67 -82.49
C ILE A 21 60.14 61.64 -81.65
N SER A 22 60.80 62.28 -80.69
CA SER A 22 60.27 63.42 -79.96
C SER A 22 60.27 64.68 -80.83
N VAL A 23 59.51 65.68 -80.42
CA VAL A 23 59.57 67.03 -81.01
C VAL A 23 60.99 67.61 -80.92
N THR A 24 61.74 67.24 -79.88
CA THR A 24 63.15 67.64 -79.69
C THR A 24 64.05 67.05 -80.78
N ASP A 25 63.88 65.76 -81.12
CA ASP A 25 64.65 65.11 -82.19
C ASP A 25 64.40 65.75 -83.56
N VAL A 26 63.20 66.29 -83.80
CA VAL A 26 62.87 67.03 -85.02
C VAL A 26 63.61 68.37 -85.07
N TYR A 27 63.71 69.09 -83.95
CA TYR A 27 64.48 70.34 -83.88
C TYR A 27 66.00 70.11 -84.02
N ASP A 28 66.54 69.04 -83.44
CA ASP A 28 67.97 68.70 -83.59
C ASP A 28 68.29 68.30 -85.05
N GLN A 29 67.40 67.55 -85.71
CA GLN A 29 67.51 67.28 -87.15
C GLN A 29 67.41 68.56 -87.99
N ALA A 30 66.49 69.48 -87.65
CA ALA A 30 66.35 70.76 -88.34
C ALA A 30 67.62 71.63 -88.20
N ALA A 31 68.27 71.64 -87.03
CA ALA A 31 69.52 72.34 -86.79
C ALA A 31 70.69 71.75 -87.60
N GLY A 32 70.78 70.41 -87.68
CA GLY A 32 71.75 69.73 -88.53
C GLY A 32 71.56 70.06 -90.03
N ILE A 33 70.31 70.04 -90.50
CA ILE A 33 69.93 70.41 -91.87
C ILE A 33 70.27 71.88 -92.18
N ALA A 34 70.01 72.80 -91.24
CA ALA A 34 70.35 74.21 -91.40
C ALA A 34 71.86 74.43 -91.57
N HIS A 35 72.68 73.70 -90.82
CA HIS A 35 74.14 73.77 -90.93
C HIS A 35 74.67 73.25 -92.27
N GLU A 36 74.03 72.24 -92.88
CA GLU A 36 74.37 71.81 -94.25
C GLU A 36 73.89 72.80 -95.31
N PHE A 37 72.74 73.48 -95.11
CA PHE A 37 72.32 74.57 -95.98
C PHE A 37 73.28 75.77 -95.93
N ASP A 38 73.78 76.16 -94.75
CA ASP A 38 74.80 77.21 -94.62
C ASP A 38 76.07 76.87 -95.41
N LYS A 39 76.55 75.61 -95.33
CA LYS A 39 77.68 75.14 -96.14
C LYS A 39 77.38 75.22 -97.63
N LEU A 40 76.17 74.88 -98.06
CA LEU A 40 75.81 74.94 -99.48
C LEU A 40 75.75 76.38 -99.99
N ILE A 41 75.19 77.30 -99.20
CA ILE A 41 75.12 78.75 -99.51
C ILE A 41 76.54 79.34 -99.59
N GLN A 42 77.43 78.99 -98.65
CA GLN A 42 78.82 79.46 -98.63
C GLN A 42 79.64 79.00 -99.86
N ASN A 43 79.38 77.79 -100.36
CA ASN A 43 80.15 77.20 -101.48
C ASN A 43 79.53 77.46 -102.87
N TYR A 44 78.21 77.56 -102.97
CA TYR A 44 77.47 77.59 -104.26
C TYR A 44 76.48 78.76 -104.38
N GLY A 45 76.48 79.70 -103.44
CA GLY A 45 75.58 80.85 -103.44
C GLY A 45 74.13 80.53 -103.04
N ASN A 46 73.39 81.58 -102.71
CA ASN A 46 72.04 81.48 -102.13
C ASN A 46 70.98 80.86 -103.07
N ASP A 47 71.14 81.06 -104.38
CA ASP A 47 70.19 80.59 -105.40
C ASP A 47 70.07 79.05 -105.39
N SER A 48 71.16 78.36 -105.03
CA SER A 48 71.24 76.89 -104.93
C SER A 48 70.32 76.28 -103.85
N VAL A 49 69.86 77.07 -102.87
CA VAL A 49 69.04 76.61 -101.74
C VAL A 49 67.62 77.20 -101.76
N THR A 50 67.42 78.33 -102.43
CA THR A 50 66.22 79.18 -102.30
C THR A 50 64.89 78.46 -102.60
N GLU A 51 64.82 77.56 -103.59
CA GLU A 51 63.61 76.78 -103.89
C GLU A 51 63.43 75.52 -103.03
N LEU A 52 64.51 75.03 -102.40
CA LEU A 52 64.52 73.78 -101.64
C LEU A 52 64.17 74.01 -100.17
N MET A 53 64.70 75.08 -99.56
CA MET A 53 64.49 75.40 -98.15
C MET A 53 62.99 75.44 -97.75
N PRO A 54 62.05 76.08 -98.50
CA PRO A 54 60.63 76.06 -98.14
C PRO A 54 59.98 74.67 -98.18
N ARG A 55 60.50 73.75 -99.02
CA ARG A 55 60.01 72.37 -99.10
C ARG A 55 60.47 71.53 -97.91
N VAL A 56 61.71 71.76 -97.47
CA VAL A 56 62.29 71.08 -96.30
C VAL A 56 61.67 71.61 -95.01
N ILE A 57 61.49 72.93 -94.86
CA ILE A 57 60.74 73.53 -93.73
C ILE A 57 59.36 72.88 -93.63
N ARG A 58 58.58 72.87 -94.71
CA ARG A 58 57.23 72.25 -94.72
C ARG A 58 57.22 70.74 -94.43
N SER A 59 58.34 70.05 -94.67
CA SER A 59 58.49 68.63 -94.33
C SER A 59 58.81 68.45 -92.84
N LEU A 60 59.59 69.36 -92.26
CA LEU A 60 59.89 69.40 -90.83
C LEU A 60 58.67 69.85 -90.00
N GLU A 61 57.91 70.86 -90.43
CA GLU A 61 56.61 71.26 -89.84
C GLU A 61 55.64 70.06 -89.76
N LEU A 62 55.57 69.26 -90.83
CA LEU A 62 54.73 68.07 -90.87
C LEU A 62 55.23 66.98 -89.91
N LEU A 63 56.56 66.81 -89.80
CA LEU A 63 57.20 65.85 -88.90
C LEU A 63 57.03 66.27 -87.43
N GLU A 64 57.19 67.54 -87.10
CA GLU A 64 56.92 68.16 -85.79
C GLU A 64 55.46 67.95 -85.38
N THR A 65 54.51 68.16 -86.31
CA THR A 65 53.08 67.91 -86.06
C THR A 65 52.78 66.41 -85.89
N LEU A 66 53.59 65.51 -86.46
CA LEU A 66 53.47 64.06 -86.24
C LEU A 66 54.10 63.62 -84.92
N ALA A 67 55.29 64.12 -84.57
CA ALA A 67 55.97 63.88 -83.30
C ALA A 67 55.13 64.38 -82.10
N SER A 68 54.60 65.62 -82.18
CA SER A 68 53.70 66.19 -81.17
C SER A 68 52.46 65.33 -80.89
N ARG A 69 51.91 64.68 -81.93
CA ARG A 69 50.79 63.73 -81.77
C ARG A 69 51.26 62.41 -81.19
N TYR A 70 52.39 61.89 -81.66
CA TYR A 70 52.95 60.65 -81.14
C TYR A 70 53.29 60.74 -79.63
N GLU A 71 53.86 61.85 -79.16
CA GLU A 71 54.07 62.10 -77.72
C GLU A 71 52.76 62.10 -76.94
N HIS A 72 51.71 62.74 -77.48
CA HIS A 72 50.38 62.79 -76.84
C HIS A 72 49.71 61.40 -76.79
N ASP A 73 49.75 60.65 -77.91
CA ASP A 73 49.21 59.30 -78.02
C ASP A 73 49.96 58.33 -77.07
N VAL A 74 51.29 58.47 -76.95
CA VAL A 74 52.12 57.69 -76.01
C VAL A 74 51.78 58.01 -74.57
N GLU A 75 51.57 59.28 -74.21
CA GLU A 75 51.16 59.68 -72.86
C GLU A 75 49.73 59.20 -72.53
N GLU A 76 48.77 59.28 -73.46
CA GLU A 76 47.45 58.67 -73.27
C GLU A 76 47.56 57.15 -73.09
N ILE A 77 48.37 56.46 -73.91
CA ILE A 77 48.62 55.02 -73.78
C ILE A 77 49.23 54.69 -72.40
N ASN A 78 50.16 55.49 -71.89
CA ASN A 78 50.76 55.29 -70.56
C ASN A 78 49.74 55.50 -69.43
N GLN A 79 48.94 56.57 -69.51
CA GLN A 79 47.87 56.83 -68.55
C GLN A 79 46.80 55.73 -68.57
N LEU A 80 46.42 55.23 -69.76
CA LEU A 80 45.49 54.11 -69.90
C LEU A 80 46.07 52.81 -69.35
N ARG A 81 47.36 52.51 -69.61
CA ARG A 81 48.05 51.33 -69.04
C ARG A 81 48.05 51.36 -67.52
N TYR A 82 48.48 52.47 -66.91
CA TYR A 82 48.46 52.65 -65.45
C TYR A 82 47.04 52.52 -64.88
N ARG A 83 46.03 53.04 -65.58
CA ARG A 83 44.62 52.95 -65.17
C ARG A 83 44.07 51.52 -65.28
N VAL A 84 44.50 50.74 -66.26
CA VAL A 84 44.19 49.31 -66.38
C VAL A 84 44.86 48.52 -65.27
N GLU A 85 46.17 48.69 -65.07
CA GLU A 85 46.94 48.02 -64.01
C GLU A 85 46.31 48.26 -62.63
N LYS A 86 46.00 49.51 -62.30
CA LYS A 86 45.31 49.86 -61.04
C LYS A 86 43.92 49.23 -60.92
N LEU A 87 43.14 49.16 -62.01
CA LEU A 87 41.83 48.50 -61.99
C LEU A 87 41.95 46.97 -61.87
N GLU A 88 43.04 46.38 -62.34
CA GLU A 88 43.35 44.96 -62.17
C GLU A 88 43.82 44.64 -60.73
N THR A 89 44.66 45.48 -60.12
CA THR A 89 45.00 45.33 -58.68
C THR A 89 43.75 45.48 -57.82
N GLU A 90 42.97 46.56 -57.98
CA GLU A 90 41.72 46.78 -57.24
C GLU A 90 40.72 45.63 -57.41
N LYS A 91 40.66 45.00 -58.60
CA LYS A 91 39.80 43.85 -58.89
C LYS A 91 40.30 42.58 -58.19
N THR A 92 41.61 42.35 -58.14
CA THR A 92 42.18 41.19 -57.43
C THR A 92 42.11 41.33 -55.92
N GLU A 93 42.32 42.53 -55.38
CA GLU A 93 42.13 42.85 -53.95
C GLU A 93 40.69 42.58 -53.52
N LYS A 94 39.70 43.15 -54.22
CA LYS A 94 38.26 42.94 -53.94
C LYS A 94 37.80 41.49 -54.14
N ALA A 95 38.54 40.68 -54.92
CA ALA A 95 38.30 39.25 -55.05
C ALA A 95 38.91 38.45 -53.88
N GLN A 96 40.10 38.85 -53.39
CA GLN A 96 40.71 38.25 -52.20
C GLN A 96 39.94 38.60 -50.92
N GLU A 97 39.40 39.81 -50.79
CA GLU A 97 38.54 40.21 -49.68
C GLU A 97 37.28 39.35 -49.63
N ARG A 98 36.59 39.17 -50.77
CA ARG A 98 35.44 38.26 -50.88
C ARG A 98 35.79 36.84 -50.47
N ALA A 99 36.85 36.27 -51.06
CA ALA A 99 37.28 34.91 -50.74
C ALA A 99 37.63 34.71 -49.24
N LYS A 100 38.08 35.76 -48.53
CA LYS A 100 38.26 35.72 -47.06
C LYS A 100 36.92 35.76 -46.32
N PHE A 101 36.01 36.66 -46.68
CA PHE A 101 34.68 36.71 -46.07
C PHE A 101 33.86 35.44 -46.33
N ASP A 102 33.99 34.84 -47.51
CA ASP A 102 33.38 33.56 -47.88
C ASP A 102 33.95 32.43 -46.97
N GLN A 103 35.27 32.38 -46.77
CA GLN A 103 35.93 31.43 -45.85
C GLN A 103 35.58 31.65 -44.38
N GLU A 104 35.47 32.90 -43.94
CA GLU A 104 35.04 33.25 -42.57
C GLU A 104 33.58 32.85 -42.34
N LEU A 105 32.72 32.99 -43.35
CA LEU A 105 31.33 32.52 -43.30
C LEU A 105 31.25 30.99 -43.23
N GLU A 106 31.96 30.28 -44.12
CA GLU A 106 32.05 28.81 -44.12
C GLU A 106 32.53 28.28 -42.75
N ALA A 107 33.57 28.88 -42.16
CA ALA A 107 34.08 28.48 -40.84
C ALA A 107 33.07 28.74 -39.70
N ILE A 108 32.29 29.82 -39.76
CA ILE A 108 31.21 30.09 -38.80
C ILE A 108 30.07 29.09 -38.96
N GLU A 109 29.70 28.73 -40.18
CA GLU A 109 28.67 27.72 -40.46
C GLU A 109 29.10 26.31 -40.04
N GLU A 110 30.37 25.91 -40.26
CA GLU A 110 30.91 24.64 -39.76
C GLU A 110 30.95 24.59 -38.23
N ASN A 111 31.41 25.66 -37.57
CA ASN A 111 31.44 25.73 -36.11
C ASN A 111 30.02 25.63 -35.52
N TRP A 112 29.05 26.38 -36.07
CA TRP A 112 27.65 26.32 -35.64
C TRP A 112 27.04 24.93 -35.85
N GLN A 113 27.36 24.26 -36.96
CA GLN A 113 26.95 22.87 -37.20
C GLN A 113 27.56 21.89 -36.17
N SER A 114 28.81 22.08 -35.76
CA SER A 114 29.42 21.28 -34.69
C SER A 114 28.75 21.53 -33.34
N GLU A 115 28.56 22.79 -32.95
CA GLU A 115 27.89 23.16 -31.69
C GLU A 115 26.46 22.57 -31.62
N VAL A 116 25.66 22.71 -32.69
CA VAL A 116 24.31 22.12 -32.78
C VAL A 116 24.36 20.60 -32.65
N LYS A 117 25.32 19.94 -33.30
CA LYS A 117 25.50 18.48 -33.20
C LYS A 117 25.90 18.05 -31.79
N GLU A 118 26.86 18.73 -31.16
CA GLU A 118 27.33 18.43 -29.80
C GLU A 118 26.21 18.63 -28.76
N LEU A 119 25.43 19.70 -28.89
CA LEU A 119 24.24 19.93 -28.06
C LEU A 119 23.17 18.85 -28.27
N LEU A 120 22.91 18.42 -29.51
CA LEU A 120 22.01 17.29 -29.79
C LEU A 120 22.53 15.98 -29.19
N GLU A 121 23.83 15.71 -29.25
CA GLU A 121 24.42 14.54 -28.58
C GLU A 121 24.30 14.62 -27.05
N VAL A 122 24.52 15.79 -26.43
CA VAL A 122 24.29 15.99 -24.99
C VAL A 122 22.83 15.76 -24.62
N VAL A 123 21.89 16.29 -25.40
CA VAL A 123 20.45 16.07 -25.20
C VAL A 123 20.09 14.60 -25.31
N ASN A 124 20.60 13.88 -26.32
CA ASN A 124 20.37 12.44 -26.47
C ASN A 124 20.94 11.65 -25.29
N ARG A 125 22.19 11.91 -24.88
CA ARG A 125 22.82 11.29 -23.69
C ARG A 125 21.98 11.49 -22.42
N LEU A 126 21.48 12.71 -22.20
CA LEU A 126 20.62 13.03 -21.05
C LEU A 126 19.22 12.40 -21.15
N GLN A 127 18.66 12.24 -22.36
CA GLN A 127 17.38 11.54 -22.56
C GLN A 127 17.51 10.04 -22.30
N ASP A 128 18.56 9.39 -22.80
CA ASP A 128 18.84 7.97 -22.55
C ASP A 128 19.15 7.70 -21.07
N GLU A 129 19.89 8.57 -20.39
CA GLU A 129 20.09 8.43 -18.94
C GLU A 129 18.78 8.64 -18.15
N ASN A 130 17.98 9.65 -18.50
CA ASN A 130 16.65 9.83 -17.89
C ASN A 130 15.73 8.62 -18.11
N LYS A 131 15.80 7.99 -19.28
CA LYS A 131 15.06 6.76 -19.60
C LYS A 131 15.56 5.59 -18.75
N ARG A 132 16.89 5.36 -18.70
CA ARG A 132 17.51 4.33 -17.86
C ARG A 132 17.18 4.50 -16.38
N LEU A 133 17.19 5.72 -15.86
CA LEU A 133 16.82 6.01 -14.47
C LEU A 133 15.33 5.75 -14.20
N LYS A 134 14.43 6.07 -15.14
CA LYS A 134 13.00 5.75 -15.04
C LYS A 134 12.76 4.24 -15.08
N ASP A 135 13.44 3.51 -15.95
CA ASP A 135 13.33 2.05 -16.08
C ASP A 135 13.93 1.33 -14.86
N ASN A 136 15.07 1.80 -14.33
CA ASN A 136 15.63 1.31 -13.07
C ASN A 136 14.67 1.55 -11.89
N ALA A 137 14.18 2.78 -11.69
CA ALA A 137 13.25 3.10 -10.61
C ALA A 137 11.89 2.38 -10.75
N ARG A 138 11.50 1.98 -11.97
CA ARG A 138 10.35 1.10 -12.22
C ARG A 138 10.66 -0.35 -11.86
N SER A 139 11.85 -0.85 -12.20
CA SER A 139 12.34 -2.18 -11.83
C SER A 139 12.42 -2.35 -10.31
N GLU A 140 13.03 -1.38 -9.61
CA GLU A 140 13.11 -1.33 -8.14
C GLU A 140 11.73 -1.34 -7.48
N LYS A 141 10.77 -0.56 -8.01
CA LYS A 141 9.37 -0.59 -7.54
C LYS A 141 8.71 -1.95 -7.77
N HIS A 142 8.92 -2.59 -8.92
CA HIS A 142 8.39 -3.93 -9.17
C HIS A 142 9.05 -4.98 -8.25
N ALA A 143 10.35 -4.88 -7.99
CA ALA A 143 11.07 -5.76 -7.06
C ALA A 143 10.58 -5.60 -5.62
N ALA A 144 10.44 -4.38 -5.12
CA ALA A 144 9.92 -4.10 -3.77
C ALA A 144 8.45 -4.55 -3.60
N VAL A 145 7.61 -4.41 -4.64
CA VAL A 145 6.23 -4.93 -4.63
C VAL A 145 6.21 -6.47 -4.65
N ALA A 146 7.12 -7.11 -5.40
CA ALA A 146 7.24 -8.57 -5.41
C ALA A 146 7.76 -9.11 -4.06
N GLU A 147 8.73 -8.44 -3.44
CA GLU A 147 9.23 -8.78 -2.09
C GLU A 147 8.15 -8.63 -1.03
N PHE A 148 7.36 -7.54 -1.06
CA PHE A 148 6.23 -7.34 -0.16
C PHE A 148 5.14 -8.39 -0.36
N ALA A 149 4.84 -8.75 -1.61
CA ALA A 149 3.89 -9.82 -1.92
C ALA A 149 4.37 -11.20 -1.40
N ALA A 150 5.66 -11.52 -1.58
CA ALA A 150 6.26 -12.75 -1.06
C ALA A 150 6.20 -12.82 0.47
N LYS A 151 6.59 -11.74 1.16
CA LYS A 151 6.49 -11.64 2.63
C LYS A 151 5.06 -11.75 3.14
N ARG A 152 4.07 -11.25 2.38
CA ARG A 152 2.65 -11.39 2.74
C ARG A 152 2.17 -12.84 2.59
N ILE A 153 2.59 -13.55 1.54
CA ILE A 153 2.32 -14.98 1.35
C ILE A 153 3.00 -15.81 2.45
N GLU A 154 4.24 -15.49 2.82
CA GLU A 154 4.96 -16.14 3.92
C GLU A 154 4.21 -15.97 5.26
N ALA A 155 3.73 -14.76 5.57
CA ALA A 155 2.90 -14.50 6.75
C ALA A 155 1.54 -15.22 6.69
N GLU A 156 0.85 -15.20 5.54
CA GLU A 156 -0.40 -15.96 5.30
C GLU A 156 -0.17 -17.47 5.54
N GLU A 157 0.96 -18.03 5.11
CA GLU A 157 1.34 -19.41 5.41
C GLU A 157 1.63 -19.64 6.91
N GLU A 158 2.31 -18.72 7.60
CA GLU A 158 2.57 -18.83 9.04
C GLU A 158 1.28 -18.79 9.86
N GLU A 159 0.33 -17.91 9.52
CA GLU A 159 -1.00 -17.90 10.10
C GLU A 159 -1.73 -19.23 9.88
N ILE A 160 -1.67 -19.80 8.67
CA ILE A 160 -2.24 -21.13 8.38
C ILE A 160 -1.53 -22.23 9.19
N LYS A 161 -0.19 -22.17 9.36
CA LYS A 161 0.60 -23.11 10.20
C LYS A 161 0.28 -22.98 11.69
N VAL A 162 -0.18 -21.82 12.16
CA VAL A 162 -0.67 -21.61 13.54
C VAL A 162 -2.11 -22.09 13.69
N LEU A 163 -3.01 -21.72 12.77
CA LEU A 163 -4.43 -22.12 12.78
C LEU A 163 -4.61 -23.64 12.68
N THR A 164 -3.78 -24.33 11.89
CA THR A 164 -3.78 -25.80 11.83
C THR A 164 -3.36 -26.44 13.14
N LYS A 165 -2.28 -25.96 13.78
CA LYS A 165 -1.86 -26.42 15.13
C LYS A 165 -2.93 -26.17 16.20
N LEU A 166 -3.58 -25.01 16.18
CA LEU A 166 -4.69 -24.69 17.09
C LEU A 166 -5.91 -25.58 16.84
N LYS A 167 -6.22 -25.90 15.58
CA LYS A 167 -7.28 -26.87 15.26
C LYS A 167 -6.94 -28.26 15.81
N GLU A 168 -5.70 -28.73 15.63
CA GLU A 168 -5.26 -30.01 16.19
C GLU A 168 -5.38 -30.07 17.72
N THR A 169 -5.00 -29.02 18.45
CA THR A 169 -5.13 -29.02 19.92
C THR A 169 -6.59 -28.98 20.34
N VAL A 170 -7.45 -28.22 19.65
CA VAL A 170 -8.90 -28.21 19.89
C VAL A 170 -9.55 -29.57 19.60
N ASP A 171 -9.16 -30.25 18.52
CA ASP A 171 -9.71 -31.57 18.20
C ASP A 171 -9.18 -32.67 19.14
N LYS A 172 -7.93 -32.59 19.62
CA LYS A 172 -7.40 -33.43 20.72
C LYS A 172 -8.19 -33.20 22.03
N GLN A 173 -8.40 -31.95 22.45
CA GLN A 173 -9.22 -31.61 23.61
C GLN A 173 -10.68 -32.11 23.48
N ARG A 174 -11.25 -32.06 22.27
CA ARG A 174 -12.57 -32.65 22.00
C ARG A 174 -12.58 -34.17 22.15
N GLU A 175 -11.51 -34.85 21.78
CA GLU A 175 -11.36 -36.30 21.98
C GLU A 175 -11.16 -36.68 23.44
N GLU A 176 -10.36 -35.91 24.19
CA GLU A 176 -10.20 -36.03 25.64
C GLU A 176 -11.55 -35.82 26.37
N ILE A 177 -12.31 -34.79 26.01
CA ILE A 177 -13.66 -34.54 26.55
C ILE A 177 -14.63 -35.68 26.20
N ARG A 178 -14.54 -36.26 24.98
CA ARG A 178 -15.32 -37.47 24.62
C ARG A 178 -14.87 -38.70 25.41
N ALA A 179 -13.59 -38.81 25.77
CA ALA A 179 -13.06 -39.91 26.60
C ALA A 179 -13.54 -39.80 28.05
N MET A 180 -13.30 -38.66 28.70
CA MET A 180 -13.78 -38.40 30.06
C MET A 180 -15.31 -38.54 30.19
N LYS A 181 -16.09 -38.14 29.17
CA LYS A 181 -17.55 -38.38 29.14
C LYS A 181 -17.93 -39.85 29.04
N ARG A 182 -17.18 -40.67 28.29
CA ARG A 182 -17.38 -42.13 28.23
C ARG A 182 -17.02 -42.80 29.55
N GLU A 183 -15.91 -42.40 30.18
CA GLU A 183 -15.48 -42.90 31.48
C GLU A 183 -16.46 -42.52 32.59
N LEU A 184 -16.93 -41.27 32.63
CA LEU A 184 -17.96 -40.82 33.56
C LEU A 184 -19.28 -41.59 33.36
N GLY A 185 -19.67 -41.85 32.11
CA GLY A 185 -20.82 -42.69 31.79
C GLY A 185 -20.68 -44.13 32.31
N GLN A 186 -19.51 -44.75 32.10
CA GLN A 186 -19.21 -46.08 32.66
C GLN A 186 -19.24 -46.05 34.20
N LYS A 187 -18.70 -45.01 34.84
CA LYS A 187 -18.73 -44.88 36.30
C LYS A 187 -20.15 -44.67 36.84
N GLY A 188 -21.04 -44.03 36.08
CA GLY A 188 -22.48 -44.01 36.37
C GLY A 188 -23.07 -45.43 36.41
N VAL A 189 -22.86 -46.21 35.36
CA VAL A 189 -23.33 -47.62 35.28
C VAL A 189 -22.72 -48.49 36.39
N ASP A 190 -21.44 -48.31 36.72
CA ASP A 190 -20.78 -49.00 37.84
C ASP A 190 -21.46 -48.66 39.18
N CYS A 191 -21.77 -47.38 39.41
CA CYS A 191 -22.47 -46.90 40.61
C CYS A 191 -23.90 -47.44 40.70
N ASP A 192 -24.67 -47.38 39.61
CA ASP A 192 -26.04 -47.92 39.56
C ASP A 192 -26.05 -49.43 39.85
N ALA A 193 -25.09 -50.17 39.29
CA ALA A 193 -24.93 -51.60 39.52
C ALA A 193 -24.56 -51.93 40.99
N LEU A 194 -23.73 -51.10 41.62
CA LEU A 194 -23.38 -51.22 43.05
C LEU A 194 -24.56 -50.83 43.96
N GLN A 195 -25.33 -49.79 43.62
CA GLN A 195 -26.56 -49.44 44.35
C GLN A 195 -27.58 -50.58 44.25
N ALA A 196 -27.79 -51.15 43.07
CA ALA A 196 -28.66 -52.30 42.89
C ALA A 196 -28.16 -53.58 43.61
N GLN A 197 -26.87 -53.70 43.93
CA GLN A 197 -26.36 -54.74 44.85
C GLN A 197 -26.68 -54.39 46.31
N LEU A 198 -26.45 -53.14 46.73
CA LEU A 198 -26.73 -52.65 48.08
C LEU A 198 -28.23 -52.79 48.43
N GLU A 199 -29.13 -52.41 47.53
CA GLU A 199 -30.59 -52.56 47.71
C GLU A 199 -31.02 -54.02 47.84
N ARG A 200 -30.43 -54.94 47.05
CA ARG A 200 -30.66 -56.39 47.19
C ARG A 200 -30.19 -56.90 48.55
N ILE A 201 -29.00 -56.50 48.99
CA ILE A 201 -28.46 -56.87 50.31
C ILE A 201 -29.32 -56.27 51.44
N ALA A 202 -29.77 -55.02 51.31
CA ALA A 202 -30.65 -54.38 52.29
C ALA A 202 -32.00 -55.10 52.41
N LYS A 203 -32.60 -55.53 51.30
CA LYS A 203 -33.82 -56.35 51.28
C LYS A 203 -33.61 -57.69 51.98
N VAL A 204 -32.53 -58.42 51.65
CA VAL A 204 -32.17 -59.69 52.31
C VAL A 204 -31.91 -59.48 53.80
N ASN A 205 -31.25 -58.39 54.21
CA ASN A 205 -31.01 -58.06 55.61
C ASN A 205 -32.33 -57.77 56.35
N ALA A 206 -33.25 -57.03 55.74
CA ALA A 206 -34.59 -56.79 56.29
C ALA A 206 -35.40 -58.09 56.45
N ASP A 207 -35.35 -59.00 55.47
CA ASP A 207 -36.03 -60.30 55.55
C ASP A 207 -35.37 -61.26 56.55
N LEU A 208 -34.04 -61.21 56.72
CA LEU A 208 -33.35 -61.91 57.81
C LEU A 208 -33.70 -61.32 59.19
N ARG A 209 -33.83 -60.00 59.33
CA ARG A 209 -34.31 -59.35 60.57
C ARG A 209 -35.76 -59.76 60.88
N ARG A 210 -36.63 -59.83 59.88
CA ARG A 210 -38.01 -60.35 60.01
C ARG A 210 -38.01 -61.80 60.48
N LYS A 211 -37.26 -62.70 59.83
CA LYS A 211 -37.13 -64.12 60.23
C LYS A 211 -36.56 -64.29 61.64
N ASN A 212 -35.53 -63.52 62.00
CA ASN A 212 -34.98 -63.52 63.36
C ASN A 212 -36.01 -63.04 64.39
N SER A 213 -36.81 -62.02 64.06
CA SER A 213 -37.92 -61.56 64.90
C SER A 213 -39.02 -62.63 65.07
N THR A 214 -39.42 -63.34 64.01
CA THR A 214 -40.39 -64.43 64.11
C THR A 214 -39.84 -65.62 64.89
N HIS A 215 -38.59 -66.02 64.69
CA HIS A 215 -37.96 -67.09 65.47
C HIS A 215 -37.80 -66.70 66.96
N LYS A 216 -37.49 -65.43 67.26
CA LYS A 216 -37.49 -64.93 68.64
C LYS A 216 -38.87 -64.92 69.29
N LYS A 217 -39.95 -64.71 68.52
CA LYS A 217 -41.33 -64.86 69.02
C LYS A 217 -41.69 -66.32 69.24
N GLN A 218 -41.36 -67.21 68.30
CA GLN A 218 -41.56 -68.66 68.44
C GLN A 218 -40.81 -69.23 69.65
N ALA A 219 -39.55 -68.83 69.84
CA ALA A 219 -38.76 -69.24 71.01
C ALA A 219 -39.34 -68.74 72.34
N ARG A 220 -39.97 -67.55 72.36
CA ARG A 220 -40.69 -67.06 73.55
C ARG A 220 -41.96 -67.86 73.82
N ALA A 221 -42.80 -68.07 72.79
CA ALA A 221 -44.01 -68.88 72.92
C ALA A 221 -43.69 -70.30 73.40
N LEU A 222 -42.64 -70.95 72.90
CA LEU A 222 -42.18 -72.27 73.38
C LEU A 222 -41.60 -72.24 74.81
N ILE A 223 -41.10 -71.11 75.29
CA ILE A 223 -40.67 -70.93 76.69
C ILE A 223 -41.90 -70.69 77.59
N GLU A 224 -42.88 -69.92 77.12
CA GLU A 224 -44.16 -69.66 77.79
C GLU A 224 -44.95 -70.98 77.92
N GLU A 225 -45.15 -71.72 76.82
CA GLU A 225 -45.74 -73.08 76.81
C GLU A 225 -44.98 -74.05 77.73
N LYS A 226 -43.64 -73.99 77.76
CA LYS A 226 -42.83 -74.82 78.68
C LYS A 226 -43.10 -74.46 80.15
N VAL A 227 -43.19 -73.18 80.50
CA VAL A 227 -43.49 -72.74 81.87
C VAL A 227 -44.93 -73.07 82.27
N ASP A 228 -45.89 -72.97 81.34
CA ASP A 228 -47.27 -73.39 81.57
C ASP A 228 -47.37 -74.92 81.78
N LEU A 229 -46.56 -75.71 81.08
CA LEU A 229 -46.46 -77.16 81.30
C LEU A 229 -45.71 -77.51 82.60
N GLU A 230 -44.66 -76.77 82.98
CA GLU A 230 -43.94 -76.97 84.24
C GLU A 230 -44.80 -76.58 85.46
N THR A 231 -45.62 -75.54 85.35
CA THR A 231 -46.58 -75.16 86.41
C THR A 231 -47.78 -76.11 86.47
N GLN A 232 -48.27 -76.62 85.34
CA GLN A 232 -49.24 -77.73 85.34
C GLN A 232 -48.66 -78.99 85.96
N LEU A 233 -47.41 -79.35 85.64
CA LEU A 233 -46.70 -80.48 86.23
C LEU A 233 -46.58 -80.30 87.74
N HIS A 234 -46.08 -79.16 88.22
CA HIS A 234 -46.00 -78.86 89.66
C HIS A 234 -47.38 -78.83 90.35
N THR A 235 -48.44 -78.42 89.66
CA THR A 235 -49.80 -78.51 90.19
C THR A 235 -50.24 -79.97 90.34
N LYS A 236 -49.90 -80.84 89.37
CA LYS A 236 -50.18 -82.28 89.44
C LYS A 236 -49.28 -83.00 90.45
N ASP A 237 -48.03 -82.59 90.61
CA ASP A 237 -47.15 -83.07 91.68
C ASP A 237 -47.71 -82.67 93.05
N ALA A 238 -48.23 -81.45 93.21
CA ALA A 238 -48.88 -80.99 94.45
C ALA A 238 -50.21 -81.71 94.72
N GLU A 239 -51.02 -81.99 93.69
CA GLU A 239 -52.20 -82.88 93.82
C GLU A 239 -51.78 -84.30 94.25
N VAL A 240 -50.70 -84.84 93.67
CA VAL A 240 -50.15 -86.16 94.03
C VAL A 240 -49.55 -86.15 95.43
N GLU A 241 -48.91 -85.08 95.88
CA GLU A 241 -48.46 -84.91 97.27
C GLU A 241 -49.63 -84.75 98.23
N HIS A 242 -50.71 -84.06 97.84
CA HIS A 242 -51.92 -83.97 98.63
C HIS A 242 -52.61 -85.33 98.76
N ILE A 243 -52.72 -86.10 97.67
CA ILE A 243 -53.24 -87.48 97.69
C ILE A 243 -52.33 -88.40 98.52
N LYS A 244 -51.00 -88.34 98.37
CA LYS A 244 -50.05 -89.05 99.26
C LYS A 244 -50.23 -88.65 100.72
N LYS A 245 -50.47 -87.37 101.02
CA LYS A 245 -50.68 -86.88 102.39
C LYS A 245 -52.01 -87.35 102.97
N ILE A 246 -53.08 -87.34 102.18
CA ILE A 246 -54.36 -87.98 102.54
C ILE A 246 -54.14 -89.47 102.78
N MET A 247 -53.45 -90.18 101.89
CA MET A 247 -53.14 -91.61 102.07
C MET A 247 -52.32 -91.86 103.34
N VAL A 248 -51.31 -91.05 103.66
CA VAL A 248 -50.52 -91.17 104.90
C VAL A 248 -51.32 -90.77 106.15
N GLU A 249 -52.25 -89.83 106.04
CA GLU A 249 -53.19 -89.49 107.12
C GLU A 249 -54.22 -90.61 107.32
N GLN A 250 -54.65 -91.27 106.24
CA GLN A 250 -55.58 -92.39 106.23
C GLN A 250 -54.92 -93.70 106.71
N GLU A 251 -53.66 -93.96 106.33
CA GLU A 251 -52.78 -94.97 106.93
C GLU A 251 -52.63 -94.71 108.43
N LYS A 252 -52.42 -93.46 108.87
CA LYS A 252 -52.40 -93.12 110.30
C LYS A 252 -53.75 -93.30 110.99
N TYR A 253 -54.87 -93.02 110.34
CA TYR A 253 -56.20 -93.31 110.88
C TYR A 253 -56.45 -94.82 110.98
N ASP A 254 -55.95 -95.63 110.05
CA ASP A 254 -56.08 -97.09 110.10
C ASP A 254 -55.03 -97.74 111.04
N GLU A 255 -53.84 -97.15 111.24
CA GLU A 255 -52.89 -97.51 112.31
C GLU A 255 -53.45 -97.15 113.70
N GLN A 256 -54.08 -95.98 113.85
CA GLN A 256 -54.77 -95.59 115.08
C GLN A 256 -56.00 -96.48 115.34
N ARG A 257 -56.76 -96.86 114.31
CA ARG A 257 -57.77 -97.92 114.43
C ARG A 257 -57.17 -99.26 114.83
N ALA A 258 -56.02 -99.65 114.29
CA ALA A 258 -55.35 -100.90 114.68
C ALA A 258 -54.90 -100.87 116.15
N ALA A 259 -54.38 -99.74 116.63
CA ALA A 259 -54.00 -99.55 118.02
C ALA A 259 -55.19 -99.52 119.00
N VAL A 260 -56.28 -98.84 118.64
CA VAL A 260 -57.48 -98.71 119.51
C VAL A 260 -58.34 -99.98 119.49
N LYS A 261 -58.39 -100.72 118.37
CA LYS A 261 -59.11 -102.01 118.26
C LYS A 261 -58.46 -103.16 119.05
N ALA A 262 -57.42 -102.88 119.83
CA ALA A 262 -56.81 -103.80 120.80
C ALA A 262 -57.24 -103.54 122.26
N VAL A 263 -57.94 -102.44 122.57
CA VAL A 263 -58.35 -102.09 123.94
C VAL A 263 -59.83 -101.72 123.99
N VAL A 264 -60.67 -102.75 124.20
CA VAL A 264 -62.03 -102.68 124.77
C VAL A 264 -63.06 -101.97 123.84
N GLU A 265 -64.06 -102.65 123.27
CA GLU A 265 -65.03 -103.56 123.91
C GLU A 265 -65.90 -102.87 125.00
N ALA A 266 -65.98 -101.54 124.98
CA ALA A 266 -66.94 -100.76 125.76
C ALA A 266 -67.39 -99.51 125.00
N SER A 267 -68.70 -99.43 124.76
CA SER A 267 -69.52 -98.23 124.46
C SER A 267 -69.09 -97.27 123.33
N LYS A 268 -69.94 -96.70 122.47
CA LYS A 268 -71.35 -96.84 122.03
C LYS A 268 -71.73 -95.45 121.48
N SER A 269 -71.84 -95.33 120.16
CA SER A 269 -72.69 -94.32 119.48
C SER A 269 -72.30 -92.82 119.71
N ILE A 270 -72.94 -91.78 119.17
CA ILE A 270 -74.16 -91.63 118.33
C ILE A 270 -74.16 -90.27 117.55
N GLU A 271 -75.01 -90.10 116.52
CA GLU A 271 -75.47 -88.82 115.86
C GLU A 271 -74.38 -87.92 115.17
N GLU A 272 -74.55 -87.38 113.95
CA GLU A 272 -75.41 -86.26 113.41
C GLU A 272 -74.88 -84.84 113.81
N GLU A 273 -74.96 -83.74 113.05
CA GLU A 273 -75.45 -83.40 111.67
C GLU A 273 -74.86 -82.02 111.20
N GLU A 274 -74.82 -81.76 109.88
CA GLU A 274 -74.75 -80.45 109.13
C GLU A 274 -73.78 -79.32 109.67
N GLU A 275 -73.80 -78.00 109.34
CA GLU A 275 -74.59 -77.10 108.46
C GLU A 275 -73.79 -75.79 108.12
N SER A 276 -74.08 -75.11 106.98
CA SER A 276 -73.71 -73.69 106.65
C SER A 276 -72.19 -73.33 106.57
N GLY A 277 -71.67 -72.18 106.09
CA GLY A 277 -72.15 -70.87 105.58
C GLY A 277 -70.99 -69.82 105.77
N GLU A 278 -70.94 -68.57 105.24
CA GLU A 278 -71.67 -67.87 104.17
C GLU A 278 -71.01 -66.47 103.86
N THR A 279 -70.54 -66.19 102.63
CA THR A 279 -70.20 -64.83 102.05
C THR A 279 -69.06 -63.97 102.71
N CYS A 280 -68.63 -62.74 102.32
CA CYS A 280 -69.07 -61.71 101.32
C CYS A 280 -67.99 -60.64 100.90
N ASN A 281 -67.94 -60.25 99.61
CA ASN A 281 -67.69 -58.91 98.95
C ASN A 281 -66.44 -57.96 99.10
N GLU A 282 -65.75 -57.68 97.96
CA GLU A 282 -65.66 -56.39 97.15
C GLU A 282 -65.31 -54.96 97.75
N PRO A 283 -65.09 -53.82 96.98
CA PRO A 283 -64.66 -53.52 95.57
C PRO A 283 -63.86 -52.17 95.21
N ILE A 284 -63.45 -51.98 93.91
CA ILE A 284 -63.58 -50.75 93.00
C ILE A 284 -62.55 -49.52 92.79
N LYS A 285 -62.03 -49.37 91.52
CA LYS A 285 -61.73 -48.20 90.56
C LYS A 285 -60.80 -46.95 90.90
N GLN A 286 -60.35 -45.96 90.02
CA GLN A 286 -60.63 -45.41 88.62
C GLN A 286 -59.54 -44.39 88.00
N GLN A 287 -59.61 -43.92 86.70
CA GLN A 287 -59.07 -42.63 86.00
C GLN A 287 -58.12 -42.66 84.70
N ILE A 288 -57.96 -41.55 83.87
CA ILE A 288 -57.22 -41.44 82.52
C ILE A 288 -56.91 -40.00 81.88
N SER A 289 -56.07 -39.81 80.79
CA SER A 289 -55.91 -38.68 79.71
C SER A 289 -54.46 -38.04 79.48
N LYS A 290 -54.02 -37.13 78.50
CA LYS A 290 -54.17 -36.76 77.01
C LYS A 290 -53.10 -35.65 76.50
N ALA A 291 -52.74 -35.43 75.18
CA ALA A 291 -51.72 -34.41 74.65
C ALA A 291 -51.76 -33.92 73.10
N THR A 292 -50.86 -32.98 72.62
CA THR A 292 -50.72 -32.30 71.22
C THR A 292 -49.23 -31.76 70.88
N THR A 293 -48.66 -31.00 69.87
CA THR A 293 -48.95 -30.06 68.67
C THR A 293 -47.72 -29.85 67.64
N THR A 294 -47.67 -28.89 66.64
CA THR A 294 -46.68 -28.78 65.45
C THR A 294 -46.42 -27.40 64.65
N THR A 295 -45.53 -27.36 63.59
CA THR A 295 -45.24 -26.35 62.42
C THR A 295 -44.11 -25.23 62.54
N SER A 296 -43.51 -24.42 61.57
CA SER A 296 -43.55 -24.03 60.08
C SER A 296 -42.28 -23.19 59.54
N ALA A 297 -42.09 -22.76 58.23
CA ALA A 297 -40.84 -22.07 57.66
C ALA A 297 -40.88 -21.14 56.33
N THR A 298 -39.77 -20.38 55.97
CA THR A 298 -39.16 -19.82 54.65
C THR A 298 -39.57 -18.54 53.77
N GLU A 299 -38.58 -17.61 53.45
CA GLU A 299 -38.06 -16.89 52.17
C GLU A 299 -38.73 -15.77 51.23
N THR A 300 -37.92 -14.93 50.45
CA THR A 300 -38.09 -14.14 49.11
C THR A 300 -37.49 -12.66 48.91
N GLU A 301 -37.29 -12.10 47.65
CA GLU A 301 -36.62 -10.76 47.26
C GLU A 301 -36.84 -10.18 45.76
N HIS A 302 -36.51 -8.88 45.37
CA HIS A 302 -35.82 -8.30 44.11
C HIS A 302 -36.07 -6.78 43.62
N VAL A 303 -35.30 -6.16 42.63
CA VAL A 303 -35.26 -4.67 42.22
C VAL A 303 -34.56 -4.18 40.85
N MET A 304 -34.94 -3.05 40.12
CA MET A 304 -34.13 -2.20 39.12
C MET A 304 -34.80 -0.97 38.33
N SER A 305 -34.05 -0.13 37.51
CA SER A 305 -34.45 1.03 36.59
C SER A 305 -33.23 1.57 35.70
N PRO A 306 -33.10 2.71 34.91
CA PRO A 306 -33.95 3.81 34.25
C PRO A 306 -33.52 4.29 32.76
N GLY A 307 -33.90 5.49 32.19
CA GLY A 307 -33.29 6.12 30.93
C GLY A 307 -33.97 7.34 30.16
N SER A 308 -33.26 8.10 29.26
CA SER A 308 -33.72 9.31 28.44
C SER A 308 -32.88 9.65 27.13
N PRO A 309 -33.40 10.36 26.09
CA PRO A 309 -32.55 11.20 25.15
C PRO A 309 -33.16 12.38 24.30
N GLY A 310 -32.32 13.33 23.79
CA GLY A 310 -32.29 13.79 22.36
C GLY A 310 -32.99 15.09 21.84
N PHE A 311 -32.31 15.88 20.98
CA PHE A 311 -32.81 16.98 20.08
C PHE A 311 -31.86 17.16 18.85
N ASP A 312 -32.28 17.87 17.77
CA ASP A 312 -31.58 17.92 16.46
C ASP A 312 -31.64 19.31 15.73
N LEU A 313 -30.77 19.58 14.74
CA LEU A 313 -30.69 20.87 13.97
C LEU A 313 -30.15 20.73 12.53
N GLU A 314 -30.61 21.61 11.62
CA GLU A 314 -30.41 21.53 10.16
C GLU A 314 -29.69 22.76 9.54
N GLY A 315 -29.07 22.61 8.35
CA GLY A 315 -28.80 23.75 7.45
C GLY A 315 -27.34 24.07 7.06
N LYS A 316 -26.53 23.09 6.62
CA LYS A 316 -25.27 23.36 5.88
C LYS A 316 -25.05 22.39 4.71
N LEU A 317 -24.17 22.81 3.79
CA LEU A 317 -23.68 22.07 2.61
C LEU A 317 -23.50 20.57 2.91
N VAL A 318 -24.26 19.70 2.22
CA VAL A 318 -24.23 18.25 2.44
C VAL A 318 -22.95 17.66 1.85
N ILE A 319 -21.88 17.73 2.63
CA ILE A 319 -20.63 17.04 2.36
C ILE A 319 -20.80 15.61 2.85
N ASP A 320 -20.91 14.63 1.94
CA ASP A 320 -20.89 13.23 2.35
C ASP A 320 -19.52 12.88 2.96
N LEU A 321 -19.54 12.55 4.26
CA LEU A 321 -18.35 12.18 5.03
C LEU A 321 -17.84 10.76 4.67
N LYS A 322 -18.67 9.95 4.00
CA LYS A 322 -18.39 8.56 3.62
C LYS A 322 -17.90 8.38 2.18
N ASP A 323 -17.90 9.43 1.35
CA ASP A 323 -17.36 9.36 -0.01
C ASP A 323 -15.87 8.96 0.01
N PRO A 324 -15.48 7.82 -0.61
CA PRO A 324 -14.09 7.38 -0.71
C PRO A 324 -13.24 8.27 -1.63
N ASN A 325 -13.86 8.87 -2.65
CA ASN A 325 -13.19 9.67 -3.69
C ASN A 325 -13.16 11.17 -3.35
N ARG A 326 -13.74 11.57 -2.21
CA ARG A 326 -13.71 12.96 -1.74
C ARG A 326 -12.27 13.48 -1.68
N PRO A 327 -11.91 14.58 -2.36
CA PRO A 327 -10.56 15.12 -2.32
C PRO A 327 -10.22 15.63 -0.90
N ARG A 328 -9.37 14.86 -0.20
CA ARG A 328 -8.94 15.12 1.18
C ARG A 328 -7.64 15.92 1.21
N PHE A 329 -7.68 17.16 0.71
CA PHE A 329 -6.54 18.06 0.81
C PHE A 329 -6.13 18.27 2.27
N THR A 330 -4.85 18.11 2.59
CA THR A 330 -4.35 18.57 3.90
C THR A 330 -4.38 20.10 3.96
N LEU A 331 -4.38 20.65 5.18
CA LEU A 331 -4.28 22.10 5.38
C LEU A 331 -2.93 22.67 4.90
N HIS A 332 -1.93 21.80 4.73
CA HIS A 332 -0.64 22.12 4.09
C HIS A 332 -0.80 22.22 2.57
N GLU A 333 -1.33 21.18 1.90
CA GLU A 333 -1.63 21.21 0.46
C GLU A 333 -2.52 22.39 0.05
N LEU A 334 -3.57 22.69 0.83
CA LEU A 334 -4.44 23.82 0.53
C LEU A 334 -3.70 25.16 0.60
N ARG A 335 -2.74 25.32 1.52
CA ARG A 335 -1.86 26.49 1.59
C ARG A 335 -0.86 26.52 0.42
N GLN A 336 -0.26 25.38 0.09
CA GLN A 336 0.65 25.24 -1.05
C GLN A 336 -0.04 25.62 -2.36
N VAL A 337 -1.21 25.03 -2.67
CA VAL A 337 -2.01 25.34 -3.87
C VAL A 337 -2.51 26.79 -3.86
N LEU A 338 -2.70 27.41 -2.68
CA LEU A 338 -2.97 28.86 -2.58
C LEU A 338 -1.74 29.71 -2.93
N MET A 339 -0.54 29.31 -2.51
CA MET A 339 0.71 30.01 -2.80
C MET A 339 1.12 29.83 -4.27
N GLU A 340 1.15 28.60 -4.78
CA GLU A 340 1.43 28.28 -6.19
C GLU A 340 0.49 29.03 -7.14
N ARG A 341 -0.82 29.06 -6.84
CA ARG A 341 -1.81 29.83 -7.61
C ARG A 341 -1.52 31.34 -7.58
N ASN A 342 -1.07 31.88 -6.45
CA ASN A 342 -0.75 33.30 -6.35
C ASN A 342 0.56 33.64 -7.09
N GLU A 343 1.56 32.77 -7.02
CA GLU A 343 2.80 32.91 -7.77
C GLU A 343 2.57 32.79 -9.29
N LEU A 344 1.80 31.80 -9.73
CA LEU A 344 1.39 31.65 -11.14
C LEU A 344 0.57 32.85 -11.64
N LYS A 345 -0.19 33.53 -10.77
CA LYS A 345 -0.86 34.79 -11.12
C LYS A 345 0.13 35.93 -11.33
N THR A 346 1.16 36.07 -10.48
CA THR A 346 2.21 37.08 -10.67
C THR A 346 2.93 36.84 -12.00
N ARG A 347 3.38 35.61 -12.25
CA ARG A 347 4.04 35.23 -13.51
C ARG A 347 3.15 35.40 -14.74
N LEU A 348 1.84 35.17 -14.61
CA LEU A 348 0.87 35.43 -15.69
C LEU A 348 0.79 36.93 -16.02
N ILE A 349 0.74 37.80 -15.01
CA ILE A 349 0.73 39.26 -15.21
C ILE A 349 2.04 39.72 -15.88
N GLU A 350 3.19 39.23 -15.40
CA GLU A 350 4.51 39.52 -15.99
C GLU A 350 4.56 39.12 -17.49
N VAL A 351 4.11 37.92 -17.84
CA VAL A 351 4.06 37.43 -19.22
C VAL A 351 2.99 38.15 -20.06
N GLU A 352 1.87 38.56 -19.47
CA GLU A 352 0.84 39.36 -20.17
C GLU A 352 1.35 40.78 -20.48
N ASP A 353 2.12 41.40 -19.58
CA ASP A 353 2.80 42.68 -19.80
C ASP A 353 3.94 42.57 -20.82
N GLU A 354 4.80 41.55 -20.76
CA GLU A 354 5.79 41.27 -21.81
C GLU A 354 5.12 41.08 -23.18
N LEU A 355 4.07 40.27 -23.24
CA LEU A 355 3.29 40.05 -24.46
C LEU A 355 2.58 41.34 -24.92
N ALA A 356 2.27 42.28 -24.04
CA ALA A 356 1.76 43.60 -24.40
C ALA A 356 2.82 44.51 -25.03
N HIS A 357 4.10 44.35 -24.68
CA HIS A 357 5.22 45.01 -25.36
C HIS A 357 5.47 44.41 -26.76
N TYR A 358 5.39 43.09 -26.90
CA TYR A 358 5.64 42.40 -28.17
C TYR A 358 4.44 42.36 -29.13
N LYS A 359 3.19 42.55 -28.65
CA LYS A 359 2.02 42.78 -29.51
C LYS A 359 2.22 44.06 -30.32
N PRO A 360 2.47 44.01 -31.64
CA PRO A 360 2.82 45.21 -32.37
C PRO A 360 1.57 46.07 -32.48
N ARG A 361 1.62 47.28 -31.91
CA ARG A 361 0.53 48.28 -31.95
C ARG A 361 0.05 48.57 -33.38
N TYR A 362 0.92 48.33 -34.36
CA TYR A 362 0.66 48.35 -35.79
C TYR A 362 -0.32 47.28 -36.30
N VAL A 363 -0.37 46.05 -35.75
CA VAL A 363 -1.27 45.00 -36.26
C VAL A 363 -2.73 45.36 -36.03
N LEU A 364 -3.07 45.81 -34.82
CA LEU A 364 -4.42 46.30 -34.53
C LEU A 364 -4.77 47.54 -35.38
N ALA A 365 -3.82 48.46 -35.58
CA ALA A 365 -4.01 49.62 -36.45
C ALA A 365 -4.18 49.24 -37.94
N LEU A 366 -3.49 48.20 -38.41
CA LEU A 366 -3.63 47.69 -39.78
C LEU A 366 -4.97 47.00 -39.96
N VAL A 367 -5.38 46.13 -39.02
CA VAL A 367 -6.69 45.47 -39.04
C VAL A 367 -7.82 46.49 -38.97
N PHE A 368 -7.72 47.55 -38.15
CA PHE A 368 -8.69 48.65 -38.15
C PHE A 368 -8.71 49.41 -39.48
N LYS A 369 -7.55 49.73 -40.07
CA LYS A 369 -7.49 50.43 -41.38
C LYS A 369 -8.05 49.57 -42.52
N ILE A 370 -7.76 48.27 -42.55
CA ILE A 370 -8.25 47.32 -43.55
C ILE A 370 -9.78 47.14 -43.39
N SER A 371 -10.26 46.98 -42.15
CA SER A 371 -11.70 46.90 -41.86
C SER A 371 -12.45 48.18 -42.23
N TRP A 372 -11.90 49.35 -41.88
CA TRP A 372 -12.49 50.65 -42.21
C TRP A 372 -12.49 50.93 -43.73
N ALA A 373 -11.42 50.54 -44.44
CA ALA A 373 -11.36 50.64 -45.90
C ALA A 373 -12.37 49.71 -46.57
N ALA A 374 -12.50 48.45 -46.11
CA ALA A 374 -13.49 47.51 -46.61
C ALA A 374 -14.93 47.98 -46.35
N SER A 375 -15.20 48.54 -45.18
CA SER A 375 -16.49 49.14 -44.81
C SER A 375 -16.76 50.51 -45.45
N SER A 376 -15.83 51.02 -46.26
CA SER A 376 -16.01 52.26 -47.07
C SER A 376 -16.09 51.96 -48.58
N TYR A 377 -16.19 50.68 -48.96
CA TYR A 377 -16.24 50.20 -50.35
C TYR A 377 -17.49 49.35 -50.64
N ILE A 378 -18.49 49.45 -49.74
CA ILE A 378 -19.84 48.87 -49.81
C ILE A 378 -20.82 50.01 -49.52
#